data_AF-A0A6G2FVQ3-F1
#
_entry.id   AF-A0A6G2FVQ3-F1
#
_cell.length_a   1.000
_cell.length_b   1.000
_cell.length_c   1.000
_cell.angle_alpha   90.00
_cell.angle_beta   90.00
_cell.angle_gamma   90.00
#
_symmetry.space_group_name_H-M   'P 1'
#
loop_
_entity.id
_entity.type
_entity.pdbx_description
1 polymer ?
#
loop_
_entity_poly.entity_id
_entity_poly.type
_entity_poly.pdbx_seq_one_letter_code
_entity_poly.pdbx_strand_id
1 'polypeptide(L)'
;MTNQTRLRTAALVLVALVVGVGVGLGVVGVGVFDDAGLLADGSASVSDQSDVAAASTETPAPTPADVAPSESGIDAAPTRTPRPEAANATWEEYRLVATFRNDDVKPADDPSAMRAVDRIFVEEGVPVTSGVIPYPGGTPLSEATATCEYLRELATSNPNTVEFALHGYTHENRSDFYGASEFGGAPYDTQREWIRAGTAELTACTGERPTTFVPPMNSYDRNTTRALTDADYSVVSGGSWFTEPYYGERGVFRADGIVHAGNTTGYVTDWSTVERKSRAELRADFDRAYRHGGTYMLMLHPQHFDTAKRRGDLRAHVRYVRSHEDVRLMTVGELGLRLANGTMKRTEDGWRVLEPSD
;
A
#
# COMPACT_ATOMS: atom_id res chain seq x y z
N MET A 1 66.07 50.12 2.53
CA MET A 1 65.91 49.18 3.66
C MET A 1 64.67 48.34 3.40
N THR A 2 64.91 47.03 3.17
CA THR A 2 64.04 45.87 3.46
C THR A 2 62.55 45.87 3.06
N ASN A 3 62.29 45.18 1.95
CA ASN A 3 61.41 44.00 1.80
C ASN A 3 60.34 43.75 2.88
N GLN A 4 59.07 43.62 2.47
CA GLN A 4 58.20 42.45 2.70
C GLN A 4 56.77 42.67 2.16
N THR A 5 56.03 41.56 2.02
CA THR A 5 54.60 41.37 1.65
C THR A 5 54.30 41.20 0.15
N ARG A 6 53.62 40.15 -0.33
CA ARG A 6 52.89 39.01 0.27
C ARG A 6 52.83 37.88 -0.78
N LEU A 7 53.21 36.65 -0.40
CA LEU A 7 52.83 35.43 -1.13
C LEU A 7 51.36 35.10 -0.81
N ARG A 8 50.55 34.84 -1.84
CA ARG A 8 49.22 34.23 -1.71
C ARG A 8 49.38 32.72 -1.84
N THR A 9 49.17 32.01 -0.73
CA THR A 9 49.05 30.55 -0.72
C THR A 9 47.62 30.19 -1.13
N ALA A 10 47.47 29.46 -2.24
CA ALA A 10 46.23 28.80 -2.60
C ALA A 10 46.10 27.52 -1.77
N ALA A 11 45.03 27.39 -0.99
CA ALA A 11 44.66 26.15 -0.32
C ALA A 11 43.91 25.26 -1.32
N LEU A 12 44.55 24.17 -1.75
CA LEU A 12 43.92 23.07 -2.45
C LEU A 12 43.27 22.17 -1.39
N VAL A 13 41.94 22.10 -1.38
CA VAL A 13 41.20 21.09 -0.61
C VAL A 13 41.17 19.82 -1.46
N LEU A 14 41.98 18.84 -1.09
CA LEU A 14 41.93 17.49 -1.65
C LEU A 14 40.89 16.70 -0.85
N VAL A 15 39.73 16.43 -1.44
CA VAL A 15 38.78 15.45 -0.90
C VAL A 15 39.26 14.07 -1.33
N ALA A 16 39.76 13.29 -0.36
CA ALA A 16 40.13 11.90 -0.58
C ALA A 16 38.85 11.05 -0.65
N LEU A 17 38.61 10.47 -1.82
CA LEU A 17 37.60 9.45 -2.06
C LEU A 17 38.17 8.12 -1.55
N VAL A 18 37.66 7.61 -0.42
CA VAL A 18 38.01 6.28 0.09
C VAL A 18 37.21 5.25 -0.68
N VAL A 19 37.86 4.60 -1.65
CA VAL A 19 37.39 3.36 -2.27
C VAL A 19 37.89 2.20 -1.42
N GLY A 20 36.95 1.36 -0.98
CA GLY A 20 37.21 0.25 -0.07
C GLY A 20 37.96 -0.92 -0.69
N VAL A 21 38.61 -1.69 0.18
CA VAL A 21 38.94 -3.10 -0.05
C VAL A 21 38.40 -3.87 1.16
N GLY A 22 37.16 -4.33 1.02
CA GLY A 22 36.56 -5.31 1.92
C GLY A 22 36.63 -6.68 1.25
N VAL A 23 37.49 -7.55 1.79
CA VAL A 23 37.66 -8.94 1.37
C VAL A 23 36.37 -9.71 1.64
N GLY A 24 35.83 -10.33 0.59
CA GLY A 24 34.62 -11.13 0.65
C GLY A 24 34.85 -12.52 1.25
N LEU A 25 33.87 -12.97 2.02
CA LEU A 25 33.53 -14.37 2.19
C LEU A 25 32.07 -14.50 1.75
N GLY A 26 31.88 -15.24 0.65
CA GLY A 26 30.61 -15.36 -0.04
C GLY A 26 29.64 -16.32 0.66
N VAL A 27 28.37 -15.95 0.61
CA VAL A 27 27.26 -16.90 0.55
C VAL A 27 26.39 -16.43 -0.61
N VAL A 28 26.36 -17.25 -1.66
CA VAL A 28 25.60 -17.02 -2.88
C VAL A 28 24.17 -17.51 -2.61
N GLY A 29 23.23 -16.58 -2.47
CA GLY A 29 21.80 -16.82 -2.53
C GLY A 29 21.23 -16.03 -3.69
N VAL A 30 21.15 -16.65 -4.86
CA VAL A 30 20.52 -16.08 -6.06
C VAL A 30 19.05 -16.45 -6.04
N GLY A 31 18.18 -15.49 -5.77
CA GLY A 31 16.75 -15.58 -6.05
C GLY A 31 16.45 -14.85 -7.36
N VAL A 32 16.32 -15.60 -8.45
CA VAL A 32 15.76 -15.10 -9.72
C VAL A 32 14.24 -15.19 -9.58
N PHE A 33 13.53 -14.07 -9.74
CA PHE A 33 12.10 -14.06 -9.94
C PHE A 33 11.83 -14.08 -11.45
N ASP A 34 11.59 -15.28 -12.00
CA ASP A 34 11.04 -15.45 -13.35
C ASP A 34 9.51 -15.47 -13.24
N ASP A 35 8.87 -14.34 -13.56
CA ASP A 35 7.44 -14.28 -13.84
C ASP A 35 7.23 -14.60 -15.33
N ALA A 36 7.24 -15.90 -15.66
CA ALA A 36 6.84 -16.41 -16.97
C ALA A 36 5.43 -17.00 -16.87
N GLY A 37 4.49 -16.34 -17.54
CA GLY A 37 3.09 -16.75 -17.60
C GLY A 37 2.88 -18.16 -18.14
N LEU A 38 1.84 -18.82 -17.63
CA LEU A 38 1.31 -20.08 -18.17
C LEU A 38 -0.19 -20.17 -17.89
N LEU A 39 -0.98 -19.96 -18.94
CA LEU A 39 -2.24 -20.68 -19.14
C LEU A 39 -2.22 -21.21 -20.58
N ALA A 40 -2.01 -22.51 -20.70
CA ALA A 40 -2.35 -23.28 -21.89
C ALA A 40 -2.74 -24.70 -21.46
N ASP A 41 -3.94 -25.09 -21.88
CA ASP A 41 -4.55 -26.41 -21.74
C ASP A 41 -3.66 -27.54 -22.24
N GLY A 42 -3.79 -28.71 -21.61
CA GLY A 42 -3.17 -29.94 -22.10
C GLY A 42 -3.47 -31.16 -21.23
N SER A 43 -4.57 -31.82 -21.51
CA SER A 43 -4.87 -33.19 -21.06
C SER A 43 -3.83 -34.20 -21.56
N ALA A 44 -3.29 -35.07 -20.68
CA ALA A 44 -3.27 -36.53 -20.84
C ALA A 44 -2.35 -37.27 -19.83
N SER A 45 -2.88 -38.41 -19.38
CA SER A 45 -2.24 -39.69 -19.00
C SER A 45 -1.25 -39.80 -17.82
N VAL A 46 -1.79 -40.34 -16.71
CA VAL A 46 -1.39 -41.54 -15.96
C VAL A 46 -0.01 -42.17 -16.23
N SER A 47 0.83 -42.21 -15.18
CA SER A 47 1.60 -43.37 -14.68
C SER A 47 2.21 -42.96 -13.33
N ASP A 48 1.73 -43.48 -12.20
CA ASP A 48 2.19 -44.68 -11.50
C ASP A 48 3.70 -44.69 -11.16
N GLN A 49 4.04 -44.32 -9.92
CA GLN A 49 5.02 -45.02 -9.07
C GLN A 49 5.10 -44.45 -7.63
N SER A 50 4.61 -45.27 -6.70
CA SER A 50 5.22 -45.71 -5.42
C SER A 50 6.04 -44.75 -4.55
N ASP A 51 5.55 -44.62 -3.32
CA ASP A 51 6.24 -44.84 -2.03
C ASP A 51 7.62 -44.24 -1.79
N VAL A 52 7.68 -43.23 -0.89
CA VAL A 52 8.53 -43.33 0.31
C VAL A 52 7.86 -42.56 1.47
N ALA A 53 7.44 -43.30 2.49
CA ALA A 53 7.03 -42.78 3.77
C ALA A 53 8.26 -42.36 4.60
N ALA A 54 8.25 -41.14 5.14
CA ALA A 54 9.13 -40.74 6.24
C ALA A 54 8.27 -40.11 7.33
N ALA A 55 8.07 -40.88 8.38
CA ALA A 55 7.36 -40.49 9.59
C ALA A 55 8.21 -39.49 10.40
N SER A 56 7.67 -38.30 10.63
CA SER A 56 8.16 -37.37 11.64
C SER A 56 7.18 -37.36 12.80
N THR A 57 7.65 -37.89 13.92
CA THR A 57 6.98 -37.89 15.22
C THR A 57 6.93 -36.47 15.80
N GLU A 58 5.79 -35.81 15.70
CA GLU A 58 5.50 -34.60 16.48
C GLU A 58 5.07 -34.98 17.90
N THR A 59 5.76 -34.40 18.88
CA THR A 59 5.37 -34.41 20.30
C THR A 59 4.39 -33.25 20.52
N PRO A 60 3.24 -33.45 21.18
CA PRO A 60 2.26 -32.40 21.35
C PRO A 60 2.71 -31.38 22.41
N ALA A 61 2.56 -30.09 22.07
CA ALA A 61 2.75 -28.97 22.98
C ALA A 61 1.68 -28.97 24.10
N PRO A 62 2.01 -28.48 25.31
CA PRO A 62 1.11 -28.52 26.46
C PRO A 62 -0.06 -27.54 26.31
N THR A 63 -1.25 -28.03 26.63
CA THR A 63 -2.49 -27.26 26.80
C THR A 63 -2.37 -26.30 27.99
N PRO A 64 -2.60 -24.99 27.83
CA PRO A 64 -2.73 -24.09 28.97
C PRO A 64 -4.07 -24.32 29.68
N ALA A 65 -3.98 -24.53 30.99
CA ALA A 65 -5.09 -24.74 31.91
C ALA A 65 -5.99 -23.50 32.06
N ASP A 66 -7.24 -23.79 32.41
CA ASP A 66 -8.32 -22.86 32.73
C ASP A 66 -7.91 -21.74 33.69
N VAL A 67 -8.08 -20.50 33.24
CA VAL A 67 -8.12 -19.31 34.11
C VAL A 67 -9.52 -18.70 33.98
N ALA A 68 -10.29 -18.77 35.07
CA ALA A 68 -11.60 -18.17 35.18
C ALA A 68 -11.55 -16.63 35.03
N PRO A 69 -12.56 -16.00 34.40
CA PRO A 69 -12.60 -14.55 34.27
C PRO A 69 -13.09 -13.89 35.56
N SER A 70 -12.36 -12.88 36.00
CA SER A 70 -12.77 -11.92 37.03
C SER A 70 -13.70 -10.88 36.40
N GLU A 71 -14.95 -10.82 36.87
CA GLU A 71 -15.92 -9.81 36.48
C GLU A 71 -15.54 -8.43 37.04
N SER A 72 -15.28 -7.46 36.17
CA SER A 72 -15.29 -6.05 36.54
C SER A 72 -15.76 -5.16 35.39
N GLY A 73 -16.96 -4.58 35.55
CA GLY A 73 -17.36 -3.29 35.00
C GLY A 73 -17.43 -3.15 33.48
N ILE A 74 -18.53 -3.61 32.88
CA ILE A 74 -18.92 -3.15 31.54
C ILE A 74 -19.64 -1.82 31.69
N ASP A 75 -18.92 -0.74 31.40
CA ASP A 75 -19.49 0.56 31.08
C ASP A 75 -20.41 0.42 29.86
N ALA A 76 -21.59 1.03 29.96
CA ALA A 76 -22.63 0.98 28.95
C ALA A 76 -22.09 1.42 27.58
N ALA A 77 -22.17 0.53 26.60
CA ALA A 77 -21.90 0.86 25.21
C ALA A 77 -22.76 2.07 24.79
N PRO A 78 -22.18 3.09 24.14
CA PRO A 78 -22.97 4.21 23.64
C PRO A 78 -23.97 3.68 22.61
N THR A 79 -25.25 3.87 22.91
CA THR A 79 -26.38 3.62 22.01
C THR A 79 -26.10 4.32 20.69
N ARG A 80 -25.73 3.56 19.66
CA ARG A 80 -25.62 4.06 18.28
C ARG A 80 -27.00 4.53 17.85
N THR A 81 -27.18 5.85 17.84
CA THR A 81 -28.33 6.51 17.21
C THR A 81 -28.45 5.99 15.77
N PRO A 82 -29.67 5.64 15.29
CA PRO A 82 -29.85 5.23 13.90
C PRO A 82 -29.38 6.36 12.97
N ARG A 83 -28.49 6.03 12.03
CA ARG A 83 -27.97 6.95 11.01
C ARG A 83 -29.13 7.41 10.10
N PRO A 84 -29.53 8.68 10.11
CA PRO A 84 -30.52 9.18 9.17
C PRO A 84 -29.78 9.62 7.90
N GLU A 85 -29.85 8.83 6.82
CA GLU A 85 -29.67 9.25 5.40
C GLU A 85 -29.65 8.02 4.45
N ALA A 86 -30.69 7.18 4.50
CA ALA A 86 -30.85 6.07 3.55
C ALA A 86 -32.10 6.22 2.66
N ALA A 87 -32.77 7.38 2.70
CA ALA A 87 -34.05 7.56 2.00
C ALA A 87 -33.90 7.71 0.47
N ASN A 88 -32.75 8.18 -0.01
CA ASN A 88 -32.52 8.51 -1.42
C ASN A 88 -31.20 7.92 -1.94
N ALA A 89 -31.03 6.61 -1.83
CA ALA A 89 -29.85 5.95 -2.39
C ALA A 89 -30.27 4.78 -3.30
N THR A 90 -29.59 4.61 -4.42
CA THR A 90 -29.89 3.63 -5.46
C THR A 90 -28.68 2.74 -5.71
N TRP A 91 -28.93 1.46 -5.95
CA TRP A 91 -27.88 0.54 -6.35
C TRP A 91 -27.55 0.78 -7.83
N GLU A 92 -26.29 1.07 -8.11
CA GLU A 92 -25.75 1.18 -9.46
C GLU A 92 -24.77 0.03 -9.71
N GLU A 93 -24.76 -0.46 -10.95
CA GLU A 93 -23.91 -1.57 -11.38
C GLU A 93 -22.69 -1.02 -12.12
N TYR A 94 -21.53 -1.55 -11.76
CA TYR A 94 -20.23 -1.19 -12.32
C TYR A 94 -19.49 -2.47 -12.70
N ARG A 95 -18.86 -2.48 -13.87
CA ARG A 95 -18.05 -3.61 -14.32
C ARG A 95 -16.76 -3.73 -13.51
N LEU A 96 -16.16 -2.58 -13.20
CA LEU A 96 -14.85 -2.50 -12.57
C LEU A 96 -14.84 -1.42 -11.50
N VAL A 97 -14.13 -1.67 -10.41
CA VAL A 97 -13.73 -0.63 -9.47
C VAL A 97 -12.26 -0.34 -9.67
N ALA A 98 -11.93 0.93 -9.91
CA ALA A 98 -10.57 1.38 -10.14
C ALA A 98 -10.10 2.30 -9.01
N THR A 99 -8.91 2.03 -8.48
CA THR A 99 -8.28 2.80 -7.40
C THR A 99 -6.84 3.11 -7.76
N PHE A 100 -6.33 4.25 -7.27
CA PHE A 100 -4.92 4.62 -7.44
C PHE A 100 -4.26 4.77 -6.08
N ARG A 101 -3.05 4.25 -5.96
CA ARG A 101 -2.23 4.36 -4.75
C ARG A 101 -0.93 5.07 -5.05
N ASN A 102 -0.64 6.09 -4.27
CA ASN A 102 0.61 6.85 -4.33
C ASN A 102 1.41 6.52 -3.07
N ASP A 103 2.30 5.54 -3.17
CA ASP A 103 3.09 5.04 -2.05
C ASP A 103 4.34 5.90 -1.82
N ASP A 104 5.03 5.68 -0.71
CA ASP A 104 6.25 6.40 -0.32
C ASP A 104 6.12 7.91 -0.15
N VAL A 105 4.94 8.44 0.17
CA VAL A 105 4.81 9.87 0.49
C VAL A 105 5.57 10.18 1.79
N LYS A 106 6.57 11.04 1.67
CA LYS A 106 7.44 11.48 2.78
C LYS A 106 8.05 12.86 2.47
N PRO A 107 8.62 13.57 3.46
CA PRO A 107 9.43 14.76 3.22
C PRO A 107 10.61 14.44 2.30
N ALA A 108 10.87 15.33 1.36
CA ALA A 108 11.98 15.22 0.41
C ALA A 108 12.58 16.62 0.17
N ASP A 109 13.86 16.66 -0.19
CA ASP A 109 14.55 17.91 -0.53
C ASP A 109 13.85 18.66 -1.67
N ASP A 110 13.35 17.92 -2.66
CA ASP A 110 12.48 18.43 -3.72
C ASP A 110 11.12 17.71 -3.73
N PRO A 111 10.04 18.38 -3.25
CA PRO A 111 8.69 17.82 -3.27
C PRO A 111 8.00 17.95 -4.63
N SER A 112 8.67 18.44 -5.68
CA SER A 112 8.04 18.77 -6.97
C SER A 112 7.37 17.57 -7.64
N ALA A 113 8.00 16.40 -7.60
CA ALA A 113 7.46 15.18 -8.20
C ALA A 113 6.17 14.73 -7.48
N MET A 114 6.19 14.69 -6.14
CA MET A 114 5.01 14.41 -5.31
C MET A 114 3.86 15.36 -5.62
N ARG A 115 4.10 16.67 -5.50
CA ARG A 115 3.08 17.69 -5.74
C ARG A 115 2.55 17.65 -7.18
N ALA A 116 3.36 17.25 -8.15
CA ALA A 116 2.94 17.14 -9.53
C ALA A 116 2.08 15.90 -9.79
N VAL A 117 2.33 14.78 -9.09
CA VAL A 117 1.47 13.59 -9.13
C VAL A 117 0.12 13.89 -8.48
N ASP A 118 0.12 14.46 -7.27
CA ASP A 118 -1.13 14.81 -6.56
C ASP A 118 -2.01 15.75 -7.40
N ARG A 119 -1.38 16.73 -8.07
CA ARG A 119 -2.08 17.67 -8.97
C ARG A 119 -2.75 16.99 -10.16
N ILE A 120 -2.19 15.90 -10.70
CA ILE A 120 -2.85 15.15 -11.78
C ILE A 120 -4.19 14.61 -11.29
N PHE A 121 -4.22 13.97 -10.12
CA PHE A 121 -5.45 13.41 -9.57
C PHE A 121 -6.48 14.50 -9.23
N VAL A 122 -6.03 15.60 -8.61
CA VAL A 122 -6.88 16.76 -8.30
C VAL A 122 -7.48 17.39 -9.56
N GLU A 123 -6.66 17.73 -10.56
CA GLU A 123 -7.15 18.38 -11.79
C GLU A 123 -8.03 17.48 -12.64
N GLU A 124 -7.80 16.17 -12.61
CA GLU A 124 -8.63 15.19 -13.32
C GLU A 124 -9.84 14.74 -12.49
N GLY A 125 -10.01 15.22 -11.26
CA GLY A 125 -11.11 14.83 -10.37
C GLY A 125 -11.18 13.32 -10.12
N VAL A 126 -10.02 12.66 -10.03
CA VAL A 126 -9.92 11.20 -9.84
C VAL A 126 -9.39 10.92 -8.43
N PRO A 127 -10.13 10.15 -7.61
CA PRO A 127 -9.70 9.80 -6.26
C PRO A 127 -8.37 9.02 -6.23
N VAL A 128 -7.54 9.32 -5.23
CA VAL A 128 -6.24 8.68 -4.99
C VAL A 128 -6.01 8.49 -3.48
N THR A 129 -5.39 7.36 -3.14
CA THR A 129 -4.92 7.08 -1.78
C THR A 129 -3.42 7.29 -1.70
N SER A 130 -2.97 8.22 -0.88
CA SER A 130 -1.56 8.51 -0.63
C SER A 130 -1.07 7.77 0.61
N GLY A 131 -0.19 6.79 0.42
CA GLY A 131 0.48 6.06 1.49
C GLY A 131 1.61 6.88 2.08
N VAL A 132 1.41 7.40 3.28
CA VAL A 132 2.34 8.31 3.96
C VAL A 132 3.16 7.57 5.01
N ILE A 133 4.49 7.69 4.92
CA ILE A 133 5.42 7.12 5.89
C ILE A 133 5.48 8.05 7.11
N PRO A 134 5.11 7.59 8.32
CA PRO A 134 5.05 8.46 9.50
C PRO A 134 6.43 8.74 10.11
N TYR A 135 7.41 7.84 9.99
CA TYR A 135 8.77 8.04 10.53
C TYR A 135 9.86 7.82 9.46
N PRO A 136 9.88 8.60 8.38
CA PRO A 136 10.86 8.43 7.31
C PRO A 136 12.29 8.63 7.85
N GLY A 137 13.12 7.60 7.74
CA GLY A 137 14.47 7.61 8.30
C GLY A 137 14.51 7.68 9.85
N GLY A 138 13.41 7.31 10.52
CA GLY A 138 13.27 7.35 11.97
C GLY A 138 12.85 8.70 12.54
N THR A 139 12.71 9.74 11.70
CA THR A 139 12.30 11.09 12.14
C THR A 139 10.77 11.23 12.05
N PRO A 140 10.09 11.75 13.08
CA PRO A 140 8.64 11.99 13.03
C PRO A 140 8.25 12.91 11.86
N LEU A 141 7.22 12.54 11.10
CA LEU A 141 6.70 13.30 9.97
C LEU A 141 6.29 14.74 10.36
N SER A 142 5.76 14.93 11.56
CA SER A 142 5.32 16.22 12.10
C SER A 142 6.45 17.24 12.28
N GLU A 143 7.71 16.81 12.32
CA GLU A 143 8.86 17.71 12.29
C GLU A 143 9.04 18.39 10.92
N ALA A 144 8.52 17.78 9.84
CA ALA A 144 8.51 18.35 8.51
C ALA A 144 7.29 19.26 8.30
N THR A 145 7.26 20.42 9.00
CA THR A 145 6.13 21.37 9.00
C THR A 145 5.60 21.69 7.60
N ALA A 146 6.48 21.97 6.63
CA ALA A 146 6.09 22.31 5.26
C ALA A 146 5.39 21.15 4.52
N THR A 147 5.77 19.90 4.83
CA THR A 147 5.08 18.72 4.30
C THR A 147 3.70 18.60 4.93
N CYS A 148 3.59 18.72 6.25
CA CYS A 148 2.29 18.61 6.93
C CYS A 148 1.32 19.73 6.54
N GLU A 149 1.79 20.97 6.41
CA GLU A 149 0.99 22.08 5.88
C GLU A 149 0.45 21.76 4.48
N TYR A 150 1.31 21.24 3.60
CA TYR A 150 0.90 20.84 2.25
C TYR A 150 -0.15 19.73 2.28
N LEU A 151 0.06 18.66 3.07
CA LEU A 151 -0.87 17.54 3.14
C LEU A 151 -2.24 17.97 3.71
N ARG A 152 -2.25 18.81 4.75
CA ARG A 152 -3.50 19.38 5.31
C ARG A 152 -4.24 20.22 4.28
N GLU A 153 -3.53 21.09 3.56
CA GLU A 153 -4.13 21.93 2.51
C GLU A 153 -4.68 21.07 1.37
N LEU A 154 -3.95 20.02 0.98
CA LEU A 154 -4.37 19.08 -0.05
C LEU A 154 -5.68 18.37 0.32
N ALA A 155 -5.78 17.82 1.53
CA ALA A 155 -7.02 17.18 2.00
C ALA A 155 -8.17 18.18 2.16
N THR A 156 -7.93 19.32 2.82
CA THR A 156 -8.97 20.33 3.06
C THR A 156 -9.55 20.87 1.75
N SER A 157 -8.70 21.06 0.74
CA SER A 157 -9.12 21.59 -0.56
C SER A 157 -9.73 20.52 -1.47
N ASN A 158 -9.51 19.23 -1.19
CA ASN A 158 -9.92 18.12 -2.05
C ASN A 158 -10.46 16.91 -1.25
N PRO A 159 -11.46 17.10 -0.37
CA PRO A 159 -11.86 16.10 0.63
C PRO A 159 -12.44 14.80 0.04
N ASN A 160 -12.89 14.82 -1.21
CA ASN A 160 -13.41 13.64 -1.93
C ASN A 160 -12.42 13.05 -2.95
N THR A 161 -11.22 13.62 -3.05
CA THR A 161 -10.22 13.21 -4.05
C THR A 161 -8.99 12.60 -3.42
N VAL A 162 -8.58 13.06 -2.23
CA VAL A 162 -7.35 12.59 -1.59
C VAL A 162 -7.65 11.91 -0.27
N GLU A 163 -7.19 10.67 -0.14
CA GLU A 163 -7.13 9.94 1.12
C GLU A 163 -5.67 9.83 1.59
N PHE A 164 -5.42 9.96 2.89
CA PHE A 164 -4.14 9.59 3.49
C PHE A 164 -4.22 8.24 4.20
N ALA A 165 -3.38 7.30 3.78
CA ALA A 165 -3.23 5.98 4.38
C ALA A 165 -1.92 5.89 5.18
N LEU A 166 -1.94 5.09 6.26
CA LEU A 166 -0.73 4.78 7.00
C LEU A 166 0.14 3.82 6.18
N HIS A 167 1.34 4.25 5.80
CA HIS A 167 2.27 3.43 5.03
C HIS A 167 3.43 2.91 5.89
N GLY A 168 3.12 1.90 6.69
CA GLY A 168 4.04 1.30 7.63
C GLY A 168 4.38 2.18 8.83
N TYR A 169 5.62 2.09 9.31
CA TYR A 169 6.18 2.89 10.40
C TYR A 169 7.40 3.70 9.94
N THR A 170 8.53 3.05 9.66
CA THR A 170 9.73 3.70 9.10
C THR A 170 9.97 3.34 7.64
N HIS A 171 9.23 2.35 7.12
CA HIS A 171 9.44 1.75 5.80
C HIS A 171 10.78 0.99 5.71
N GLU A 172 11.23 0.40 6.83
CA GLU A 172 12.45 -0.41 6.87
C GLU A 172 12.14 -1.89 6.63
N ASN A 173 13.03 -2.60 5.93
CA ASN A 173 12.97 -4.06 5.89
C ASN A 173 13.46 -4.62 7.24
N ARG A 174 12.57 -5.28 7.98
CA ARG A 174 12.80 -5.77 9.35
C ARG A 174 12.78 -7.30 9.45
N SER A 175 12.31 -8.00 8.43
CA SER A 175 12.28 -9.46 8.37
C SER A 175 12.33 -9.98 6.93
N ASP A 176 12.67 -11.25 6.78
CA ASP A 176 12.63 -11.95 5.48
C ASP A 176 11.24 -12.56 5.18
N PHE A 177 10.18 -12.12 5.87
CA PHE A 177 8.83 -12.63 5.64
C PHE A 177 8.40 -12.32 4.19
N TYR A 178 8.20 -13.37 3.39
CA TYR A 178 7.99 -13.27 1.94
C TYR A 178 9.09 -12.46 1.22
N GLY A 179 10.34 -12.64 1.65
CA GLY A 179 11.54 -12.04 1.05
C GLY A 179 11.89 -10.66 1.61
N ALA A 180 10.91 -9.86 2.03
CA ALA A 180 11.11 -8.61 2.75
C ALA A 180 9.80 -8.15 3.39
N SER A 181 9.85 -7.70 4.64
CA SER A 181 8.70 -7.08 5.31
C SER A 181 9.13 -6.14 6.43
N GLU A 182 8.36 -5.07 6.65
CA GLU A 182 8.46 -4.28 7.88
C GLU A 182 7.65 -4.92 9.01
N PHE A 183 6.48 -5.46 8.69
CA PHE A 183 5.51 -5.95 9.66
C PHE A 183 5.49 -7.47 9.77
N GLY A 184 5.43 -8.18 8.64
CA GLY A 184 5.32 -9.64 8.63
C GLY A 184 6.46 -10.29 9.41
N GLY A 185 6.14 -11.27 10.25
CA GLY A 185 7.12 -11.97 11.10
C GLY A 185 7.55 -11.21 12.36
N ALA A 186 7.19 -9.93 12.52
CA ALA A 186 7.38 -9.23 13.79
C ALA A 186 6.34 -9.66 14.84
N PRO A 187 6.64 -9.60 16.15
CA PRO A 187 5.66 -9.90 17.20
C PRO A 187 4.45 -8.94 17.16
N TYR A 188 3.27 -9.45 17.49
CA TYR A 188 2.03 -8.68 17.52
C TYR A 188 2.13 -7.36 18.30
N ASP A 189 2.70 -7.39 19.52
CA ASP A 189 2.80 -6.18 20.35
C ASP A 189 3.66 -5.10 19.70
N THR A 190 4.71 -5.51 18.98
CA THR A 190 5.57 -4.60 18.21
C THR A 190 4.80 -3.97 17.05
N GLN A 191 4.08 -4.78 16.27
CA GLN A 191 3.28 -4.30 15.15
C GLN A 191 2.16 -3.35 15.61
N ARG A 192 1.49 -3.70 16.72
CA ARG A 192 0.47 -2.87 17.35
C ARG A 192 1.01 -1.51 17.79
N GLU A 193 2.20 -1.48 18.40
CA GLU A 193 2.82 -0.22 18.81
C GLU A 193 3.21 0.64 17.61
N TRP A 194 3.78 0.05 16.56
CA TRP A 194 4.10 0.75 15.31
C TRP A 194 2.86 1.33 14.63
N ILE A 195 1.78 0.55 14.53
CA ILE A 195 0.50 1.06 14.00
C ILE A 195 0.02 2.22 14.87
N ARG A 196 -0.05 2.06 16.19
CA ARG A 196 -0.52 3.10 17.11
C ARG A 196 0.28 4.40 16.99
N ALA A 197 1.62 4.31 17.01
CA ALA A 197 2.50 5.46 16.89
C ALA A 197 2.39 6.11 15.50
N GLY A 198 2.40 5.30 14.43
CA GLY A 198 2.24 5.78 13.06
C GLY A 198 0.89 6.45 12.81
N THR A 199 -0.21 5.90 13.32
CA THR A 199 -1.54 6.52 13.28
C THR A 199 -1.52 7.87 13.97
N ALA A 200 -0.97 7.96 15.18
CA ALA A 200 -0.92 9.21 15.94
C ALA A 200 -0.11 10.29 15.21
N GLU A 201 1.05 9.91 14.68
CA GLU A 201 1.94 10.79 13.92
C GLU A 201 1.29 11.31 12.65
N LEU A 202 0.70 10.42 11.85
CA LEU A 202 0.00 10.82 10.63
C LEU A 202 -1.19 11.73 10.94
N THR A 203 -1.96 11.40 11.99
CA THR A 203 -3.09 12.24 12.44
C THR A 203 -2.63 13.62 12.89
N ALA A 204 -1.52 13.73 13.61
CA ALA A 204 -0.95 15.01 14.01
C ALA A 204 -0.50 15.84 12.79
N CYS A 205 0.02 15.18 11.76
CA CYS A 205 0.45 15.83 10.53
C CYS A 205 -0.74 16.28 9.66
N THR A 206 -1.72 15.42 9.38
CA THR A 206 -2.79 15.67 8.40
C THR A 206 -4.08 16.20 9.02
N GLY A 207 -4.26 16.07 10.34
CA GLY A 207 -5.52 16.35 11.03
C GLY A 207 -6.58 15.26 10.88
N GLU A 208 -6.27 14.19 10.14
CA GLU A 208 -7.20 13.10 9.86
C GLU A 208 -6.62 11.76 10.28
N ARG A 209 -7.46 10.96 10.93
CA ARG A 209 -7.06 9.61 11.34
C ARG A 209 -7.13 8.67 10.13
N PRO A 210 -6.02 7.99 9.74
CA PRO A 210 -6.07 7.00 8.67
C PRO A 210 -6.98 5.81 9.05
N THR A 211 -7.66 5.26 8.06
CA THR A 211 -8.46 4.02 8.17
C THR A 211 -8.01 2.92 7.19
N THR A 212 -7.07 3.28 6.31
CA THR A 212 -6.38 2.39 5.37
C THR A 212 -4.94 2.20 5.80
N PHE A 213 -4.50 0.94 5.80
CA PHE A 213 -3.10 0.58 6.00
C PHE A 213 -2.48 0.05 4.71
N VAL A 214 -1.31 0.56 4.40
CA VAL A 214 -0.47 0.10 3.30
C VAL A 214 0.82 -0.48 3.89
N PRO A 215 1.08 -1.79 3.82
CA PRO A 215 2.32 -2.37 4.31
C PRO A 215 3.47 -2.04 3.35
N PRO A 216 4.64 -1.59 3.86
CA PRO A 216 5.88 -1.53 3.11
C PRO A 216 6.24 -2.90 2.51
N MET A 217 6.86 -2.88 1.34
CA MET A 217 7.15 -4.08 0.54
C MET A 217 5.90 -4.91 0.22
N ASN A 218 4.71 -4.32 0.40
CA ASN A 218 3.42 -4.92 0.10
C ASN A 218 3.11 -6.23 0.87
N SER A 219 3.86 -6.58 1.91
CA SER A 219 3.75 -7.84 2.65
C SER A 219 3.38 -7.61 4.12
N TYR A 220 2.57 -8.50 4.68
CA TYR A 220 2.12 -8.47 6.07
C TYR A 220 1.59 -9.83 6.51
N ASP A 221 1.35 -10.02 7.81
CA ASP A 221 0.88 -11.28 8.38
C ASP A 221 -0.45 -11.12 9.15
N ARG A 222 -0.85 -12.18 9.85
CA ARG A 222 -2.10 -12.18 10.65
C ARG A 222 -1.98 -11.39 11.95
N ASN A 223 -0.76 -11.18 12.45
CA ASN A 223 -0.55 -10.27 13.58
C ASN A 223 -0.78 -8.83 13.12
N THR A 224 -0.40 -8.49 11.88
CA THR A 224 -0.70 -7.19 11.29
C THR A 224 -2.20 -6.96 11.20
N THR A 225 -2.95 -7.88 10.60
CA THR A 225 -4.41 -7.73 10.44
C THR A 225 -5.15 -7.66 11.78
N ARG A 226 -4.70 -8.44 12.77
CA ARG A 226 -5.21 -8.35 14.14
C ARG A 226 -4.95 -6.96 14.74
N ALA A 227 -3.70 -6.47 14.69
CA ALA A 227 -3.34 -5.17 15.23
C ALA A 227 -4.08 -4.01 14.54
N LEU A 228 -4.33 -4.12 13.24
CA LEU A 228 -5.13 -3.17 12.46
C LEU A 228 -6.60 -3.17 12.90
N THR A 229 -7.18 -4.35 13.11
CA THR A 229 -8.57 -4.48 13.59
C THR A 229 -8.72 -3.92 15.00
N ASP A 230 -7.78 -4.21 15.90
CA ASP A 230 -7.75 -3.65 17.26
C ASP A 230 -7.55 -2.11 17.26
N ALA A 231 -7.05 -1.58 16.16
CA ALA A 231 -6.89 -0.15 15.90
C ALA A 231 -7.94 0.39 14.91
N ASP A 232 -9.11 -0.24 14.77
CA ASP A 232 -10.24 0.28 13.97
C ASP A 232 -9.90 0.65 12.51
N TYR A 233 -8.96 -0.07 11.87
CA TYR A 233 -8.74 0.05 10.43
C TYR A 233 -9.77 -0.77 9.66
N SER A 234 -10.26 -0.23 8.55
CA SER A 234 -11.25 -0.91 7.69
C SER A 234 -10.61 -1.75 6.59
N VAL A 235 -9.40 -1.38 6.15
CA VAL A 235 -8.76 -2.02 5.00
C VAL A 235 -7.25 -2.06 5.11
N VAL A 236 -6.69 -3.20 4.68
CA VAL A 236 -5.26 -3.36 4.39
C VAL A 236 -5.06 -3.54 2.89
N SER A 237 -4.12 -2.80 2.33
CA SER A 237 -3.82 -2.80 0.91
C SER A 237 -2.34 -3.10 0.71
N GLY A 238 -2.00 -4.37 0.54
CA GLY A 238 -0.65 -4.82 0.16
C GLY A 238 -0.62 -5.34 -1.27
N GLY A 239 0.15 -6.40 -1.51
CA GLY A 239 0.33 -7.01 -2.83
C GLY A 239 -0.68 -8.09 -3.17
N SER A 240 -1.27 -8.04 -4.37
CA SER A 240 -2.04 -9.20 -4.87
C SER A 240 -1.16 -10.44 -5.02
N TRP A 241 0.11 -10.27 -5.38
CA TRP A 241 1.09 -11.34 -5.55
C TRP A 241 1.36 -12.17 -4.28
N PHE A 242 1.21 -11.58 -3.09
CA PHE A 242 1.44 -12.28 -1.81
C PHE A 242 0.14 -12.71 -1.13
N THR A 243 -0.95 -11.96 -1.30
CA THR A 243 -2.24 -12.30 -0.65
C THR A 243 -2.79 -13.64 -1.13
N GLU A 244 -2.64 -13.97 -2.40
CA GLU A 244 -3.05 -15.26 -2.93
C GLU A 244 -2.32 -16.44 -2.24
N PRO A 245 -0.98 -16.54 -2.25
CA PRO A 245 -0.31 -17.66 -1.61
C PRO A 245 -0.46 -17.69 -0.07
N TYR A 246 -0.67 -16.53 0.58
CA TYR A 246 -0.75 -16.48 2.05
C TYR A 246 -2.18 -16.68 2.60
N TYR A 247 -3.19 -16.07 1.98
CA TYR A 247 -4.59 -16.16 2.40
C TYR A 247 -5.41 -17.17 1.58
N GLY A 248 -4.93 -17.61 0.41
CA GLY A 248 -5.70 -18.44 -0.51
C GLY A 248 -6.79 -17.66 -1.26
N GLU A 249 -6.70 -16.33 -1.28
CA GLU A 249 -7.76 -15.44 -1.78
C GLU A 249 -7.21 -14.44 -2.81
N ARG A 250 -8.04 -14.12 -3.82
CA ARG A 250 -7.69 -13.19 -4.91
C ARG A 250 -8.62 -11.98 -4.94
N GLY A 251 -8.10 -10.85 -5.41
CA GLY A 251 -8.87 -9.61 -5.56
C GLY A 251 -9.15 -8.97 -4.21
N VAL A 252 -10.40 -8.55 -4.00
CA VAL A 252 -10.84 -7.94 -2.73
C VAL A 252 -11.64 -8.96 -1.92
N PHE A 253 -11.23 -9.19 -0.68
CA PHE A 253 -11.82 -10.19 0.20
C PHE A 253 -11.81 -9.72 1.65
N ARG A 254 -12.48 -10.45 2.55
CA ARG A 254 -12.49 -10.19 3.98
C ARG A 254 -11.90 -11.36 4.74
N ALA A 255 -10.89 -11.11 5.54
CA ALA A 255 -10.29 -12.09 6.46
C ALA A 255 -9.87 -11.37 7.74
N ASP A 256 -9.79 -12.09 8.86
CA ASP A 256 -9.30 -11.58 10.14
C ASP A 256 -9.94 -10.26 10.62
N GLY A 257 -11.21 -10.03 10.27
CA GLY A 257 -11.95 -8.83 10.67
C GLY A 257 -11.78 -7.61 9.76
N ILE A 258 -10.88 -7.64 8.77
CA ILE A 258 -10.53 -6.51 7.92
C ILE A 258 -10.74 -6.81 6.42
N VAL A 259 -10.94 -5.78 5.61
CA VAL A 259 -10.97 -5.92 4.14
C VAL A 259 -9.54 -5.93 3.61
N HIS A 260 -9.24 -6.85 2.70
CA HIS A 260 -7.99 -6.93 1.98
C HIS A 260 -8.22 -6.43 0.56
N ALA A 261 -7.49 -5.40 0.14
CA ALA A 261 -7.58 -4.84 -1.20
C ALA A 261 -6.17 -4.70 -1.80
N GLY A 262 -5.65 -5.79 -2.38
CA GLY A 262 -4.28 -5.80 -2.92
C GLY A 262 -4.12 -5.00 -4.21
N ASN A 263 -2.94 -4.40 -4.43
CA ASN A 263 -2.64 -3.78 -5.71
C ASN A 263 -2.56 -4.86 -6.80
N THR A 264 -3.20 -4.62 -7.94
CA THR A 264 -3.23 -5.57 -9.06
C THR A 264 -2.16 -5.28 -10.10
N THR A 265 -1.60 -4.07 -10.09
CA THR A 265 -0.52 -3.66 -10.97
C THR A 265 0.31 -2.54 -10.32
N GLY A 266 1.52 -2.32 -10.83
CA GLY A 266 2.41 -1.24 -10.44
C GLY A 266 2.97 -0.51 -11.67
N TYR A 267 3.30 0.76 -11.51
CA TYR A 267 4.00 1.54 -12.54
C TYR A 267 5.44 1.06 -12.75
N VAL A 268 6.12 0.67 -11.67
CA VAL A 268 7.41 -0.01 -11.72
C VAL A 268 7.16 -1.51 -11.89
N THR A 269 7.80 -2.13 -12.87
CA THR A 269 7.71 -3.58 -13.17
C THR A 269 8.80 -4.37 -12.47
N ASP A 270 10.00 -3.81 -12.41
CA ASP A 270 11.16 -4.43 -11.79
C ASP A 270 11.83 -3.41 -10.87
N TRP A 271 11.82 -3.71 -9.57
CA TRP A 271 12.40 -2.86 -8.53
C TRP A 271 13.92 -2.92 -8.46
N SER A 272 14.54 -3.96 -9.03
CA SER A 272 16.00 -4.09 -9.09
C SER A 272 16.62 -3.19 -10.16
N THR A 273 15.94 -3.03 -11.30
CA THR A 273 16.37 -2.19 -12.42
C THR A 273 15.62 -0.86 -12.49
N VAL A 274 14.55 -0.70 -11.70
CA VAL A 274 13.61 0.42 -11.74
C VAL A 274 13.01 0.57 -13.15
N GLU A 275 12.73 -0.55 -13.79
CA GLU A 275 12.00 -0.60 -15.05
C GLU A 275 10.56 -0.14 -14.82
N ARG A 276 10.02 0.63 -15.77
CA ARG A 276 8.71 1.28 -15.64
C ARG A 276 7.86 0.97 -16.85
N LYS A 277 6.56 0.79 -16.63
CA LYS A 277 5.58 0.59 -17.69
C LYS A 277 5.52 1.79 -18.63
N SER A 278 5.50 1.48 -19.91
CA SER A 278 5.06 2.40 -20.94
C SER A 278 3.56 2.69 -20.81
N ARG A 279 3.11 3.75 -21.49
CA ARG A 279 1.68 4.06 -21.60
C ARG A 279 0.87 2.92 -22.21
N ALA A 280 1.44 2.18 -23.16
CA ALA A 280 0.76 1.06 -23.81
C ALA A 280 0.54 -0.10 -22.83
N GLU A 281 1.52 -0.38 -21.97
CA GLU A 281 1.42 -1.43 -20.95
C GLU A 281 0.42 -1.07 -19.86
N LEU A 282 0.43 0.18 -19.35
CA LEU A 282 -0.59 0.65 -18.40
C LEU A 282 -2.00 0.50 -18.95
N ARG A 283 -2.20 0.85 -20.22
CA ARG A 283 -3.47 0.67 -20.92
C ARG A 283 -3.84 -0.80 -21.03
N ALA A 284 -2.90 -1.66 -21.45
CA ALA A 284 -3.14 -3.08 -21.59
C ALA A 284 -3.51 -3.75 -20.26
N ASP A 285 -2.91 -3.32 -19.15
CA ASP A 285 -3.25 -3.79 -17.80
C ASP A 285 -4.67 -3.43 -17.42
N PHE A 286 -5.05 -2.16 -17.62
CA PHE A 286 -6.42 -1.72 -17.39
C PHE A 286 -7.40 -2.48 -18.28
N ASP A 287 -7.14 -2.61 -19.58
CA ASP A 287 -8.03 -3.29 -20.51
C ASP A 287 -8.20 -4.77 -20.14
N ARG A 288 -7.16 -5.43 -19.59
CA ARG A 288 -7.29 -6.78 -19.04
C ARG A 288 -8.22 -6.81 -17.82
N ALA A 289 -7.99 -5.95 -16.83
CA ALA A 289 -8.84 -5.88 -15.64
C ALA A 289 -10.28 -5.56 -16.01
N TYR A 290 -10.50 -4.58 -16.88
CA TYR A 290 -11.80 -4.17 -17.37
C TYR A 290 -12.55 -5.32 -18.06
N ARG A 291 -11.90 -6.08 -18.94
CA ARG A 291 -12.55 -7.24 -19.60
C ARG A 291 -13.04 -8.29 -18.60
N HIS A 292 -12.26 -8.59 -17.56
CA HIS A 292 -12.58 -9.62 -16.57
C HIS A 292 -13.47 -9.13 -15.42
N GLY A 293 -13.65 -7.82 -15.29
CA GLY A 293 -14.33 -7.21 -14.14
C GLY A 293 -13.51 -7.32 -12.85
N GLY A 294 -14.10 -6.89 -11.73
CA GLY A 294 -13.43 -6.91 -10.42
C GLY A 294 -12.69 -5.60 -10.14
N THR A 295 -11.41 -5.66 -9.75
CA THR A 295 -10.67 -4.46 -9.33
C THR A 295 -9.45 -4.18 -10.20
N TYR A 296 -9.20 -2.89 -10.42
CA TYR A 296 -7.97 -2.38 -10.98
C TYR A 296 -7.32 -1.43 -9.97
N MET A 297 -6.19 -1.81 -9.40
CA MET A 297 -5.46 -0.97 -8.46
C MET A 297 -4.04 -0.72 -8.96
N LEU A 298 -3.78 0.52 -9.37
CA LEU A 298 -2.46 0.95 -9.84
C LEU A 298 -1.66 1.56 -8.69
N MET A 299 -0.56 0.90 -8.34
CA MET A 299 0.43 1.41 -7.41
C MET A 299 1.45 2.30 -8.13
N LEU A 300 1.64 3.50 -7.58
CA LEU A 300 2.53 4.57 -8.04
C LEU A 300 3.52 4.90 -6.94
N HIS A 301 4.67 5.46 -7.31
CA HIS A 301 5.62 6.06 -6.37
C HIS A 301 6.05 7.41 -6.96
N PRO A 302 5.86 8.54 -6.26
CA PRO A 302 6.00 9.86 -6.86
C PRO A 302 7.37 10.15 -7.45
N GLN A 303 8.42 9.64 -6.82
CA GLN A 303 9.81 9.82 -7.26
C GLN A 303 10.07 9.30 -8.68
N HIS A 304 9.19 8.47 -9.23
CA HIS A 304 9.30 7.96 -10.59
C HIS A 304 8.59 8.81 -11.64
N PHE A 305 8.01 9.95 -11.25
CA PHE A 305 7.35 10.94 -12.13
C PHE A 305 8.11 12.27 -12.21
N ASP A 306 9.44 12.18 -12.14
CA ASP A 306 10.43 13.26 -12.25
C ASP A 306 10.41 14.02 -13.60
N THR A 307 9.99 13.40 -14.70
CA THR A 307 9.95 14.04 -16.03
C THR A 307 8.53 14.43 -16.48
N ALA A 308 8.44 15.48 -17.30
CA ALA A 308 7.17 15.93 -17.90
C ALA A 308 6.52 14.83 -18.75
N LYS A 309 7.32 14.03 -19.46
CA LYS A 309 6.82 12.89 -20.25
C LYS A 309 6.11 11.87 -19.34
N ARG A 310 6.74 11.44 -18.26
CA ARG A 310 6.17 10.44 -17.33
C ARG A 310 4.87 10.95 -16.68
N ARG A 311 4.84 12.23 -16.30
CA ARG A 311 3.62 12.89 -15.80
C ARG A 311 2.52 12.98 -16.86
N GLY A 312 2.89 13.25 -18.11
CA GLY A 312 1.97 13.23 -19.24
C GLY A 312 1.39 11.84 -19.50
N ASP A 313 2.22 10.80 -19.42
CA ASP A 313 1.80 9.41 -19.58
C ASP A 313 0.83 8.99 -18.44
N LEU A 314 1.12 9.35 -17.19
CA LEU A 314 0.21 9.11 -16.05
C LEU A 314 -1.14 9.81 -16.25
N ARG A 315 -1.14 11.11 -16.56
CA ARG A 315 -2.38 11.87 -16.79
C ARG A 315 -3.20 11.26 -17.92
N ALA A 316 -2.54 10.86 -19.01
CA ALA A 316 -3.22 10.23 -20.12
C ALA A 316 -3.84 8.88 -19.73
N HIS A 317 -3.19 8.13 -18.83
CA HIS A 317 -3.75 6.90 -18.29
C HIS A 317 -4.94 7.15 -17.35
N VAL A 318 -4.82 8.11 -16.41
CA VAL A 318 -5.91 8.50 -15.51
C VAL A 318 -7.17 8.91 -16.30
N ARG A 319 -7.01 9.72 -17.35
CA ARG A 319 -8.10 10.11 -18.26
C ARG A 319 -8.71 8.91 -19.00
N TYR A 320 -7.87 7.96 -19.40
CA TYR A 320 -8.34 6.76 -20.08
C TYR A 320 -9.18 5.88 -19.15
N VAL A 321 -8.75 5.67 -17.91
CA VAL A 321 -9.56 4.94 -16.91
C VAL A 321 -10.89 5.67 -16.68
N ARG A 322 -10.85 6.98 -16.45
CA ARG A 322 -12.04 7.82 -16.20
C ARG A 322 -13.04 7.85 -17.36
N SER A 323 -12.61 7.63 -18.60
CA SER A 323 -13.50 7.71 -19.76
C SER A 323 -14.42 6.49 -19.93
N HIS A 324 -14.39 5.52 -19.03
CA HIS A 324 -15.24 4.32 -19.07
C HIS A 324 -16.40 4.50 -18.08
N GLU A 325 -17.63 4.52 -18.58
CA GLU A 325 -18.84 4.86 -17.81
C GLU A 325 -19.21 3.81 -16.75
N ASP A 326 -18.86 2.55 -16.96
CA ASP A 326 -19.09 1.41 -16.04
C ASP A 326 -17.88 1.13 -15.14
N VAL A 327 -17.04 2.14 -14.90
CA VAL A 327 -15.92 2.08 -13.95
C VAL A 327 -16.18 3.02 -12.78
N ARG A 328 -16.25 2.47 -11.57
CA ARG A 328 -16.29 3.29 -10.35
C ARG A 328 -14.89 3.61 -9.87
N LEU A 329 -14.55 4.89 -9.87
CA LEU A 329 -13.31 5.42 -9.33
C LEU A 329 -13.47 5.77 -7.85
N MET A 330 -12.67 5.21 -6.96
CA MET A 330 -12.72 5.50 -5.52
C MET A 330 -11.34 5.42 -4.86
N THR A 331 -11.23 5.93 -3.64
CA THR A 331 -10.05 5.66 -2.81
C THR A 331 -10.09 4.24 -2.24
N VAL A 332 -8.97 3.73 -1.78
CA VAL A 332 -8.87 2.41 -1.13
C VAL A 332 -9.68 2.37 0.16
N GLY A 333 -9.68 3.45 0.94
CA GLY A 333 -10.49 3.58 2.14
C GLY A 333 -11.98 3.57 1.86
N GLU A 334 -12.43 4.27 0.80
CA GLU A 334 -13.84 4.22 0.38
C GLU A 334 -14.25 2.79 0.00
N LEU A 335 -13.42 2.10 -0.79
CA LEU A 335 -13.62 0.68 -1.14
C LEU A 335 -13.77 -0.19 0.11
N GLY A 336 -12.82 -0.08 1.04
CA GLY A 336 -12.83 -0.82 2.30
C GLY A 336 -14.07 -0.55 3.15
N LEU A 337 -14.41 0.73 3.32
CA LEU A 337 -15.54 1.17 4.14
C LEU A 337 -16.88 0.71 3.55
N ARG A 338 -17.08 0.85 2.24
CA ARG A 338 -18.33 0.45 1.56
C ARG A 338 -18.53 -1.07 1.60
N LEU A 339 -17.45 -1.85 1.52
CA LEU A 339 -17.53 -3.29 1.71
C LEU A 339 -17.85 -3.66 3.16
N ALA A 340 -17.17 -3.02 4.12
CA ALA A 340 -17.37 -3.29 5.54
C ALA A 340 -18.79 -2.94 6.02
N ASN A 341 -19.41 -1.88 5.49
CA ASN A 341 -20.75 -1.45 5.87
C ASN A 341 -21.87 -1.99 4.94
N GLY A 342 -21.51 -2.75 3.89
CA GLY A 342 -22.44 -3.39 2.99
C GLY A 342 -23.11 -2.48 1.95
N THR A 343 -22.60 -1.26 1.74
CA THR A 343 -23.02 -0.34 0.64
C THR A 343 -22.27 -0.59 -0.67
N MET A 344 -21.44 -1.64 -0.72
CA MET A 344 -20.83 -2.17 -1.93
C MET A 344 -20.79 -3.69 -1.86
N LYS A 345 -21.08 -4.36 -2.97
CA LYS A 345 -21.09 -5.83 -3.06
C LYS A 345 -20.56 -6.27 -4.41
N ARG A 346 -19.80 -7.36 -4.42
CA ARG A 346 -19.41 -8.03 -5.66
C ARG A 346 -20.63 -8.69 -6.31
N THR A 347 -20.71 -8.65 -7.63
CA THR A 347 -21.71 -9.34 -8.46
C THR A 347 -21.01 -10.37 -9.34
N GLU A 348 -21.76 -11.11 -10.17
CA GLU A 348 -21.18 -12.05 -11.14
C GLU A 348 -20.31 -11.31 -12.17
N ASP A 349 -20.78 -10.15 -12.63
CA ASP A 349 -20.15 -9.37 -13.72
C ASP A 349 -19.35 -8.15 -13.25
N GLY A 350 -19.27 -7.90 -11.93
CA GLY A 350 -18.55 -6.75 -11.39
C GLY A 350 -18.94 -6.39 -9.97
N TRP A 351 -19.52 -5.21 -9.80
CA TRP A 351 -19.86 -4.61 -8.52
C TRP A 351 -21.19 -3.90 -8.59
N ARG A 352 -21.90 -3.92 -7.47
CA ARG A 352 -22.96 -2.96 -7.21
C ARG A 352 -22.57 -2.05 -6.06
N VAL A 353 -22.82 -0.76 -6.22
CA VAL A 353 -22.50 0.28 -5.25
C VAL A 353 -23.78 1.05 -4.96
N LEU A 354 -24.06 1.29 -3.69
CA LEU A 354 -25.17 2.13 -3.27
C LEU A 354 -24.72 3.59 -3.38
N GLU A 355 -25.24 4.30 -4.37
CA GLU A 355 -24.92 5.70 -4.64
C GLU A 355 -26.06 6.62 -4.19
N PRO A 356 -25.75 7.87 -3.79
CA PRO A 356 -26.78 8.88 -3.58
C PRO A 356 -27.61 9.04 -4.86
N SER A 357 -28.93 9.16 -4.72
CA SER A 357 -29.79 9.52 -5.86
C SER A 357 -29.53 10.97 -6.25
N ASP A 358 -29.34 11.20 -7.55
CA ASP A 358 -29.16 12.52 -8.18
C ASP A 358 -30.30 13.52 -7.91
#